data_AF-A0A4P7F9Y1-F1
#
_entry.id   AF-A0A4P7F9Y1-F1
#
_cell.length_a   1.000
_cell.length_b   1.000
_cell.length_c   1.000
_cell.angle_alpha   90.00
_cell.angle_beta   90.00
_cell.angle_gamma   90.00
#
_symmetry.space_group_name_H-M   'P 1'
#
loop_
_entity.id
_entity.type
_entity.pdbx_description
1 polymer ?
#
loop_
_entity_poly.entity_id
_entity_poly.type
_entity_poly.pdbx_seq_one_letter_code
_entity_poly.pdbx_strand_id
1 'polypeptide(L)'
;MACRVLPFAVVTALILALAGCSNYERPRRPAWRGQAENACIAQQLIRVSAYVQPAREIDGPSICGLTRPFKVSALLDGAVRFNMVSTLDCPMIATLNAWLTEVVQPAAQSRFGQPVVQVNSMGAYSCRSMNNQYGGRISEHAFGNAVDIGGFVLADGREILIVRDWTRGDDQVRAFLQDVHAGACGQFTTVLGPGSNIFHYNHIHLDLAMHGNTSTGPRRICRPQLRPSATPEPPRDNLPNPPDIDEDVDVAHAGSPGNEPVALHAGPGPAPTGRIPDSFFAAAARGPTAVRAYAPVVPPEPVRGSLREDGAFVPEGNPADWDLTSSIPRR
;
A
#
# COMPACT_ATOMS: atom_id res chain seq x y z
N MET A 1 -51.56 35.28 -46.18
CA MET A 1 -50.27 34.73 -45.74
C MET A 1 -50.40 34.31 -44.27
N ALA A 2 -50.96 33.13 -44.01
CA ALA A 2 -51.17 32.63 -42.65
C ALA A 2 -50.16 31.50 -42.37
N CYS A 3 -48.98 31.92 -41.93
CA CYS A 3 -48.11 31.30 -40.94
C CYS A 3 -48.21 29.76 -40.73
N ARG A 4 -47.37 29.02 -41.46
CA ARG A 4 -47.01 27.60 -41.25
C ARG A 4 -46.12 27.39 -39.99
N VAL A 5 -46.46 28.01 -38.85
CA VAL A 5 -45.61 27.99 -37.63
C VAL A 5 -45.95 26.80 -36.71
N LEU A 6 -47.16 26.26 -36.83
CA LEU A 6 -47.64 25.13 -36.02
C LEU A 6 -46.80 23.84 -36.13
N PRO A 7 -46.35 23.37 -37.32
CA PRO A 7 -45.59 22.12 -37.40
C PRO A 7 -44.20 22.25 -36.81
N PHE A 8 -43.56 23.43 -36.91
CA PHE A 8 -42.26 23.66 -36.30
C PHE A 8 -42.33 23.69 -34.77
N ALA A 9 -43.37 24.30 -34.19
CA ALA A 9 -43.54 24.33 -32.74
C ALA A 9 -43.73 22.93 -32.13
N VAL A 10 -44.49 22.05 -32.81
CA VAL A 10 -44.71 20.66 -32.39
C VAL A 10 -43.43 19.83 -32.48
N VAL A 11 -42.66 19.98 -33.57
CA VAL A 11 -41.38 19.28 -33.73
C VAL A 11 -40.36 19.75 -32.69
N THR A 12 -40.27 21.06 -32.43
CA THR A 12 -39.37 21.59 -31.39
C THR A 12 -39.77 21.12 -29.99
N ALA A 13 -41.07 21.06 -29.68
CA ALA A 13 -41.56 20.53 -28.42
C ALA A 13 -41.25 19.02 -28.26
N LEU A 14 -41.37 18.23 -29.33
CA LEU A 14 -40.99 16.82 -29.36
C LEU A 14 -39.47 16.62 -29.16
N ILE A 15 -38.63 17.41 -29.84
CA ILE A 15 -37.18 17.36 -29.68
C ILE A 15 -36.76 17.78 -28.27
N LEU A 16 -37.37 18.82 -27.70
CA LEU A 16 -37.13 19.24 -26.30
C LEU A 16 -37.59 18.18 -25.29
N ALA A 17 -38.71 17.48 -25.55
CA ALA A 17 -39.16 16.37 -24.73
C ALA A 17 -38.23 15.15 -24.83
N LEU A 18 -37.67 14.86 -26.01
CA LEU A 18 -36.69 13.79 -26.23
C LEU A 18 -35.30 14.14 -25.65
N ALA A 19 -34.94 15.42 -25.58
CA ALA A 19 -33.70 15.88 -24.95
C ALA A 19 -33.74 15.86 -23.41
N GLY A 20 -34.93 15.75 -22.80
CA GLY A 20 -35.15 15.84 -21.36
C GLY A 20 -34.96 14.55 -20.54
N CYS A 21 -34.63 13.41 -21.16
CA CYS A 21 -34.57 12.11 -20.44
C CYS A 21 -33.27 11.32 -20.68
N SER A 22 -32.14 11.97 -20.90
CA SER A 22 -30.84 11.29 -20.85
C SER A 22 -30.30 11.30 -19.41
N ASN A 23 -30.83 10.44 -18.54
CA ASN A 23 -30.25 10.10 -17.24
C ASN A 23 -28.97 9.26 -17.43
N TYR A 24 -27.96 9.84 -18.10
CA TYR A 24 -26.63 9.25 -18.18
C TYR A 24 -25.93 9.48 -16.84
N GLU A 25 -26.30 8.69 -15.83
CA GLU A 25 -25.49 8.56 -14.64
C GLU A 25 -24.14 8.00 -15.05
N ARG A 26 -23.10 8.84 -14.97
CA ARG A 26 -21.73 8.39 -15.23
C ARG A 26 -21.41 7.26 -14.24
N PRO A 27 -20.75 6.18 -14.68
CA PRO A 27 -20.27 5.16 -13.76
C PRO A 27 -19.43 5.81 -12.66
N ARG A 28 -19.89 5.74 -11.41
CA ARG A 28 -19.21 6.36 -10.27
C ARG A 28 -18.27 5.38 -9.62
N ARG A 29 -17.05 5.84 -9.33
CA ARG A 29 -16.10 5.13 -8.47
C ARG A 29 -16.71 4.96 -7.07
N PRO A 30 -16.68 3.74 -6.48
CA PRO A 30 -17.03 3.55 -5.08
C PRO A 30 -16.33 4.55 -4.14
N ALA A 31 -17.11 5.18 -3.25
CA ALA A 31 -16.67 6.33 -2.45
C ALA A 31 -15.50 6.01 -1.50
N TRP A 32 -15.41 4.76 -1.03
CA TRP A 32 -14.40 4.32 -0.07
C TRP A 32 -12.96 4.56 -0.54
N ARG A 33 -12.69 4.55 -1.86
CA ARG A 33 -11.33 4.82 -2.38
C ARG A 33 -10.90 6.25 -2.10
N GLY A 34 -11.77 7.22 -2.42
CA GLY A 34 -11.51 8.63 -2.09
C GLY A 34 -11.45 8.87 -0.58
N GLN A 35 -12.22 8.13 0.21
CA GLN A 35 -12.16 8.20 1.68
C GLN A 35 -10.83 7.68 2.22
N ALA A 36 -10.34 6.53 1.73
CA ALA A 36 -9.05 5.97 2.08
C ALA A 36 -7.89 6.90 1.68
N GLU A 37 -7.94 7.46 0.47
CA GLU A 37 -7.00 8.50 0.00
C GLU A 37 -6.94 9.68 0.97
N ASN A 38 -8.09 10.24 1.33
CA ASN A 38 -8.16 11.39 2.22
C ASN A 38 -7.70 11.06 3.65
N ALA A 39 -8.07 9.89 4.17
CA ALA A 39 -7.65 9.44 5.50
C ALA A 39 -6.13 9.27 5.59
N CYS A 40 -5.52 8.61 4.59
CA CYS A 40 -4.07 8.42 4.52
C CYS A 40 -3.30 9.76 4.52
N ILE A 41 -3.80 10.75 3.76
CA ILE A 41 -3.18 12.08 3.68
C ILE A 41 -3.38 12.86 4.99
N ALA A 42 -4.58 12.80 5.58
CA ALA A 42 -4.87 13.46 6.84
C ALA A 42 -4.01 12.92 8.00
N GLN A 43 -3.71 11.62 7.99
CA GLN A 43 -2.82 10.97 8.95
C GLN A 43 -1.34 11.11 8.61
N GLN A 44 -0.99 11.73 7.48
CA GLN A 44 0.39 11.94 7.03
C GLN A 44 1.21 10.65 6.94
N LEU A 45 0.59 9.54 6.50
CA LEU A 45 1.23 8.22 6.44
C LEU A 45 2.33 8.12 5.38
N ILE A 46 2.41 9.10 4.48
CA ILE A 46 3.47 9.20 3.49
C ILE A 46 4.14 10.56 3.59
N ARG A 47 5.43 10.60 3.28
CA ARG A 47 6.22 11.83 3.17
C ARG A 47 6.35 12.23 1.71
N VAL A 48 5.91 13.44 1.37
CA VAL A 48 6.20 14.05 0.06
C VAL A 48 7.70 14.34 -0.04
N SER A 49 8.31 13.95 -1.15
CA SER A 49 9.75 14.08 -1.38
C SER A 49 10.07 14.20 -2.87
N ALA A 50 11.36 14.22 -3.22
CA ALA A 50 11.79 14.11 -4.61
C ALA A 50 11.34 12.78 -5.26
N TYR A 51 11.11 11.73 -4.46
CA TYR A 51 10.74 10.42 -4.94
C TYR A 51 9.24 10.17 -4.98
N VAL A 52 8.49 10.82 -4.09
CA VAL A 52 7.02 10.74 -3.97
C VAL A 52 6.44 12.13 -4.16
N GLN A 53 5.99 12.42 -5.38
CA GLN A 53 5.53 13.75 -5.78
C GLN A 53 4.02 13.77 -6.03
N PRO A 54 3.27 14.77 -5.53
CA PRO A 54 1.86 14.93 -5.88
C PRO A 54 1.67 15.08 -7.39
N ALA A 55 0.58 14.53 -7.90
CA ALA A 55 0.19 14.63 -9.29
C ALA A 55 -1.21 15.25 -9.41
N ARG A 56 -1.57 15.67 -10.63
CA ARG A 56 -2.90 16.17 -10.93
C ARG A 56 -3.92 15.04 -10.79
N GLU A 57 -5.07 15.37 -10.22
CA GLU A 57 -6.24 14.50 -10.19
C GLU A 57 -6.48 13.86 -11.57
N ILE A 58 -6.75 12.56 -11.55
CA ILE A 58 -7.13 11.82 -12.73
C ILE A 58 -8.65 11.64 -12.65
N ASP A 59 -9.35 12.52 -13.36
CA ASP A 59 -10.79 12.49 -13.53
C ASP A 59 -11.12 12.53 -15.02
N GLY A 60 -12.15 11.79 -15.43
CA GLY A 60 -12.49 11.58 -16.83
C GLY A 60 -13.88 10.99 -17.01
N PRO A 61 -14.32 10.75 -18.27
CA PRO A 61 -15.67 10.23 -18.53
C PRO A 61 -15.85 8.76 -18.09
N SER A 62 -14.77 8.05 -17.76
CA SER A 62 -14.79 6.65 -17.33
C SER A 62 -14.96 6.51 -15.81
N ILE A 63 -15.16 5.27 -15.33
CA ILE A 63 -15.17 4.97 -13.89
C ILE A 63 -13.79 5.12 -13.22
N CYS A 64 -12.70 5.09 -13.99
CA CYS A 64 -11.33 5.13 -13.50
C CYS A 64 -10.94 6.51 -12.99
N GLY A 65 -10.07 6.58 -11.97
CA GLY A 65 -9.57 7.84 -11.48
C GLY A 65 -8.94 7.81 -10.10
N LEU A 66 -8.23 8.89 -9.79
CA LEU A 66 -7.54 9.15 -8.52
C LEU A 66 -7.76 10.60 -8.14
N THR A 67 -8.21 10.84 -6.90
CA THR A 67 -8.48 12.21 -6.43
C THR A 67 -7.18 12.93 -6.06
N ARG A 68 -6.26 12.23 -5.40
CA ARG A 68 -4.95 12.78 -4.99
C ARG A 68 -3.82 11.81 -5.33
N PRO A 69 -3.51 11.64 -6.63
CA PRO A 69 -2.47 10.72 -7.08
C PRO A 69 -1.07 11.22 -6.74
N PHE A 70 -0.13 10.29 -6.68
CA PHE A 70 1.30 10.56 -6.56
C PHE A 70 2.08 9.88 -7.69
N LYS A 71 3.11 10.57 -8.20
CA LYS A 71 4.17 9.99 -9.02
C LYS A 71 5.28 9.49 -8.08
N VAL A 72 5.59 8.20 -8.18
CA VAL A 72 6.49 7.50 -7.27
C VAL A 72 7.64 6.88 -8.05
N SER A 73 8.86 7.31 -7.78
CA SER A 73 10.08 6.77 -8.39
C SER A 73 10.90 5.90 -7.43
N ALA A 74 10.71 6.07 -6.11
CA ALA A 74 11.31 5.25 -5.08
C ALA A 74 10.47 5.29 -3.79
N LEU A 75 10.70 4.30 -2.94
CA LEU A 75 10.10 4.09 -1.62
C LEU A 75 11.20 4.10 -0.55
N LEU A 76 10.80 4.13 0.72
CA LEU A 76 11.72 4.21 1.87
C LEU A 76 12.75 5.35 1.73
N ASP A 77 12.25 6.55 1.41
CA ASP A 77 13.03 7.79 1.19
C ASP A 77 14.19 7.65 0.18
N GLY A 78 14.00 6.81 -0.84
CA GLY A 78 14.96 6.62 -1.94
C GLY A 78 15.81 5.35 -1.81
N ALA A 79 15.73 4.63 -0.69
CA ALA A 79 16.49 3.41 -0.48
C ALA A 79 16.08 2.27 -1.43
N VAL A 80 14.80 2.24 -1.83
CA VAL A 80 14.27 1.22 -2.76
C VAL A 80 13.67 1.90 -3.97
N ARG A 81 14.34 1.82 -5.12
CA ARG A 81 13.88 2.44 -6.36
C ARG A 81 12.82 1.59 -7.05
N PHE A 82 11.96 2.21 -7.86
CA PHE A 82 11.27 1.51 -8.93
C PHE A 82 12.08 1.61 -10.22
N ASN A 83 11.98 0.58 -11.06
CA ASN A 83 12.48 0.59 -12.44
C ASN A 83 11.77 1.63 -13.34
N MET A 84 10.59 2.11 -12.94
CA MET A 84 9.84 3.17 -13.64
C MET A 84 9.01 4.01 -12.67
N VAL A 85 8.68 5.25 -13.06
CA VAL A 85 7.79 6.11 -12.26
C VAL A 85 6.37 5.54 -12.28
N SER A 86 5.89 5.12 -11.11
CA SER A 86 4.55 4.59 -10.92
C SER A 86 3.56 5.68 -10.50
N THR A 87 2.29 5.54 -10.88
CA THR A 87 1.20 6.40 -10.37
C THR A 87 0.37 5.59 -9.40
N LEU A 88 0.36 6.04 -8.15
CA LEU A 88 -0.23 5.33 -7.01
C LEU A 88 -1.05 6.30 -6.17
N ASP A 89 -1.99 5.77 -5.40
CA ASP A 89 -2.68 6.52 -4.35
C ASP A 89 -1.89 6.49 -3.02
N CYS A 90 -2.33 7.29 -2.05
CA CYS A 90 -1.64 7.40 -0.76
C CYS A 90 -1.63 6.06 0.02
N PRO A 91 -2.78 5.35 0.19
CA PRO A 91 -2.81 4.07 0.89
C PRO A 91 -1.84 3.05 0.30
N MET A 92 -1.80 2.92 -1.03
CA MET A 92 -0.91 1.95 -1.69
C MET A 92 0.57 2.24 -1.41
N ILE A 93 0.97 3.52 -1.38
CA ILE A 93 2.36 3.91 -1.03
C ILE A 93 2.68 3.57 0.43
N ALA A 94 1.76 3.86 1.35
CA ALA A 94 1.92 3.55 2.77
C ALA A 94 2.07 2.03 2.98
N THR A 95 1.18 1.23 2.40
CA THR A 95 1.22 -0.24 2.53
C THR A 95 2.46 -0.85 1.86
N LEU A 96 2.92 -0.31 0.71
CA LEU A 96 4.18 -0.74 0.10
C LEU A 96 5.40 -0.45 0.98
N ASN A 97 5.45 0.72 1.64
CA ASN A 97 6.53 1.02 2.59
C ASN A 97 6.50 0.06 3.79
N ALA A 98 5.32 -0.24 4.34
CA ALA A 98 5.17 -1.20 5.44
C ALA A 98 5.63 -2.60 5.00
N TRP A 99 5.15 -3.10 3.86
CA TRP A 99 5.57 -4.40 3.32
C TRP A 99 7.08 -4.47 3.04
N LEU A 100 7.67 -3.42 2.46
CA LEU A 100 9.12 -3.39 2.24
C LEU A 100 9.89 -3.44 3.57
N THR A 101 9.47 -2.66 4.55
CA THR A 101 10.14 -2.54 5.86
C THR A 101 10.01 -3.81 6.69
N GLU A 102 8.82 -4.39 6.75
CA GLU A 102 8.49 -5.47 7.68
C GLU A 102 8.71 -6.86 7.08
N VAL A 103 8.65 -7.00 5.75
CA VAL A 103 8.70 -8.30 5.07
C VAL A 103 9.90 -8.39 4.13
N VAL A 104 9.97 -7.51 3.13
CA VAL A 104 10.94 -7.68 2.03
C VAL A 104 12.37 -7.50 2.49
N GLN A 105 12.67 -6.43 3.26
CA GLN A 105 14.03 -6.18 3.72
C GLN A 105 14.50 -7.23 4.74
N PRO A 106 13.73 -7.62 5.77
CA PRO A 106 14.13 -8.70 6.66
C PRO A 106 14.33 -10.05 5.95
N ALA A 107 13.47 -10.39 4.98
CA ALA A 107 13.63 -11.60 4.19
C ALA A 107 14.88 -11.55 3.31
N ALA A 108 15.18 -10.42 2.67
CA ALA A 108 16.39 -10.27 1.87
C ALA A 108 17.66 -10.38 2.74
N GLN A 109 17.64 -9.75 3.92
CA GLN A 109 18.76 -9.79 4.85
C GLN A 109 18.99 -11.21 5.40
N SER A 110 17.93 -11.94 5.77
CA SER A 110 18.08 -13.29 6.34
C SER A 110 18.52 -14.33 5.30
N ARG A 111 18.08 -14.19 4.04
CA ARG A 111 18.37 -15.14 2.96
C ARG A 111 19.69 -14.86 2.25
N PHE A 112 20.06 -13.58 2.10
CA PHE A 112 21.18 -13.17 1.27
C PHE A 112 22.22 -12.30 1.98
N GLY A 113 21.92 -11.80 3.18
CA GLY A 113 22.76 -10.80 3.85
C GLY A 113 22.83 -9.46 3.10
N GLN A 114 21.89 -9.22 2.17
CA GLN A 114 21.87 -8.06 1.28
C GLN A 114 20.48 -7.42 1.30
N PRO A 115 20.37 -6.09 1.35
CA PRO A 115 19.09 -5.42 1.22
C PRO A 115 18.63 -5.40 -0.25
N VAL A 116 17.31 -5.31 -0.45
CA VAL A 116 16.71 -4.96 -1.73
C VAL A 116 16.89 -3.46 -1.96
N VAL A 117 17.37 -3.07 -3.13
CA VAL A 117 17.57 -1.65 -3.52
C VAL A 117 16.68 -1.23 -4.68
N GLN A 118 16.03 -2.18 -5.35
CA GLN A 118 15.04 -1.88 -6.39
C GLN A 118 13.95 -2.94 -6.46
N VAL A 119 12.74 -2.47 -6.74
CA VAL A 119 11.58 -3.29 -7.09
C VAL A 119 11.31 -3.11 -8.59
N ASN A 120 11.24 -4.23 -9.31
CA ASN A 120 10.89 -4.24 -10.72
C ASN A 120 9.36 -4.27 -10.85
N SER A 121 8.75 -3.10 -11.00
CA SER A 121 7.32 -2.95 -11.29
C SER A 121 7.02 -3.29 -12.76
N MET A 122 5.91 -3.99 -12.97
CA MET A 122 5.35 -4.33 -14.28
C MET A 122 4.10 -3.52 -14.62
N GLY A 123 3.57 -2.76 -13.66
CA GLY A 123 2.38 -1.93 -13.86
C GLY A 123 1.82 -1.38 -12.56
N ALA A 124 1.35 -0.14 -12.60
CA ALA A 124 0.63 0.54 -11.53
C ALA A 124 -0.68 1.09 -12.12
N TYR A 125 -0.93 2.41 -12.10
CA TYR A 125 -2.14 2.96 -12.72
C TYR A 125 -2.37 2.50 -14.18
N SER A 126 -3.53 1.89 -14.42
CA SER A 126 -4.00 1.49 -15.75
C SER A 126 -5.53 1.36 -15.74
N CYS A 127 -6.22 2.19 -16.52
CA CYS A 127 -7.68 2.15 -16.63
C CYS A 127 -8.13 0.99 -17.51
N ARG A 128 -8.37 -0.17 -16.89
CA ARG A 128 -8.79 -1.40 -17.57
C ARG A 128 -9.58 -2.33 -16.65
N SER A 129 -10.33 -3.25 -17.25
CA SER A 129 -10.95 -4.35 -16.52
C SER A 129 -9.91 -5.35 -16.00
N MET A 130 -10.31 -6.11 -14.98
CA MET A 130 -9.52 -7.22 -14.44
C MET A 130 -9.15 -8.18 -15.57
N ASN A 131 -7.87 -8.57 -15.61
CA ASN A 131 -7.30 -9.45 -16.64
C ASN A 131 -7.55 -8.98 -18.09
N ASN A 132 -7.83 -7.69 -18.33
CA ASN A 132 -8.21 -7.13 -19.65
C ASN A 132 -9.45 -7.79 -20.26
N GLN A 133 -10.35 -8.35 -19.44
CA GLN A 133 -11.55 -9.02 -19.94
C GLN A 133 -12.67 -8.04 -20.22
N TYR A 134 -13.17 -8.00 -21.45
CA TYR A 134 -14.28 -7.13 -21.83
C TYR A 134 -15.53 -7.43 -20.98
N GLY A 135 -16.18 -6.38 -20.46
CA GLY A 135 -17.35 -6.50 -19.58
C GLY A 135 -17.05 -7.01 -18.16
N GLY A 136 -15.78 -7.29 -17.84
CA GLY A 136 -15.36 -7.71 -16.50
C GLY A 136 -15.39 -6.58 -15.48
N ARG A 137 -15.29 -6.95 -14.19
CA ARG A 137 -15.11 -5.99 -13.09
C ARG A 137 -13.87 -5.12 -13.36
N ILE A 138 -13.93 -3.85 -12.97
CA ILE A 138 -12.80 -2.93 -13.12
C ILE A 138 -11.66 -3.30 -12.16
N SER A 139 -10.42 -3.22 -12.62
CA SER A 139 -9.24 -3.55 -11.81
C SER A 139 -8.90 -2.45 -10.81
N GLU A 140 -8.28 -2.78 -9.68
CA GLU A 140 -7.74 -1.76 -8.75
C GLU A 140 -6.61 -0.91 -9.36
N HIS A 141 -5.94 -1.39 -10.41
CA HIS A 141 -5.03 -0.56 -11.21
C HIS A 141 -5.73 0.69 -11.77
N ALA A 142 -7.05 0.65 -12.02
CA ALA A 142 -7.82 1.80 -12.51
C ALA A 142 -7.97 2.92 -11.48
N PHE A 143 -7.55 2.67 -10.23
CA PHE A 143 -7.63 3.59 -9.11
C PHE A 143 -6.26 3.84 -8.46
N GLY A 144 -5.17 3.35 -9.07
CA GLY A 144 -3.80 3.45 -8.54
C GLY A 144 -3.62 2.75 -7.19
N ASN A 145 -4.55 1.85 -6.87
CA ASN A 145 -4.61 1.08 -5.64
C ASN A 145 -4.11 -0.37 -5.85
N ALA A 146 -3.22 -0.55 -6.84
CA ALA A 146 -2.62 -1.83 -7.19
C ALA A 146 -1.26 -1.67 -7.86
N VAL A 147 -0.40 -2.67 -7.69
CA VAL A 147 0.89 -2.79 -8.38
C VAL A 147 1.20 -4.24 -8.73
N ASP A 148 1.82 -4.45 -9.89
CA ASP A 148 2.33 -5.75 -10.33
C ASP A 148 3.85 -5.76 -10.15
N ILE A 149 4.37 -6.69 -9.34
CA ILE A 149 5.80 -6.83 -9.05
C ILE A 149 6.36 -7.99 -9.86
N GLY A 150 7.32 -7.73 -10.74
CA GLY A 150 8.00 -8.73 -11.56
C GLY A 150 9.31 -9.26 -10.97
N GLY A 151 9.89 -8.56 -9.99
CA GLY A 151 11.13 -8.97 -9.36
C GLY A 151 11.77 -7.92 -8.46
N PHE A 152 12.98 -8.21 -8.00
CA PHE A 152 13.76 -7.40 -7.08
C PHE A 152 15.23 -7.36 -7.50
N VAL A 153 15.94 -6.29 -7.14
CA VAL A 153 17.40 -6.21 -7.27
C VAL A 153 18.00 -5.95 -5.89
N LEU A 154 19.00 -6.75 -5.54
CA LEU A 154 19.76 -6.62 -4.29
C LEU A 154 20.90 -5.60 -4.42
N ALA A 155 21.44 -5.14 -3.28
CA ALA A 155 22.55 -4.17 -3.26
C ALA A 155 23.83 -4.69 -3.94
N ASP A 156 24.06 -6.01 -3.97
CA ASP A 156 25.18 -6.64 -4.68
C ASP A 156 24.97 -6.71 -6.21
N GLY A 157 23.83 -6.21 -6.71
CA GLY A 157 23.46 -6.23 -8.13
C GLY A 157 22.74 -7.50 -8.58
N ARG A 158 22.52 -8.48 -7.69
CA ARG A 158 21.77 -9.70 -8.02
C ARG A 158 20.32 -9.37 -8.34
N GLU A 159 19.86 -9.84 -9.49
CA GLU A 159 18.48 -9.71 -9.91
C GLU A 159 17.69 -11.00 -9.68
N ILE A 160 16.57 -10.87 -8.95
CA ILE A 160 15.62 -11.93 -8.66
C ILE A 160 14.35 -11.64 -9.47
N LEU A 161 14.01 -12.51 -10.42
CA LEU A 161 12.86 -12.37 -11.32
C LEU A 161 11.80 -13.41 -10.99
N ILE A 162 10.56 -12.98 -10.72
CA ILE A 162 9.47 -13.89 -10.35
C ILE A 162 9.20 -14.92 -11.45
N VAL A 163 9.13 -14.50 -12.71
CA VAL A 163 8.88 -15.40 -13.85
C VAL A 163 9.87 -16.56 -13.97
N ARG A 164 11.12 -16.34 -13.54
CA ARG A 164 12.22 -17.31 -13.65
C ARG A 164 12.40 -18.05 -12.33
N ASP A 165 12.61 -17.29 -11.27
CA ASP A 165 13.16 -17.79 -10.02
C ASP A 165 12.12 -18.38 -9.09
N TRP A 166 10.82 -18.13 -9.34
CA TRP A 166 9.74 -18.75 -8.58
C TRP A 166 9.81 -20.28 -8.57
N THR A 167 10.28 -20.88 -9.68
CA THR A 167 10.45 -22.33 -9.80
C THR A 167 11.90 -22.75 -10.00
N ARG A 168 12.71 -21.94 -10.67
CA ARG A 168 14.09 -22.29 -11.07
C ARG A 168 15.17 -21.63 -10.23
N GLY A 169 14.80 -20.76 -9.29
CA GLY A 169 15.74 -20.15 -8.37
C GLY A 169 16.33 -21.21 -7.44
N ASP A 170 17.49 -20.92 -6.85
CA ASP A 170 18.01 -21.73 -5.76
C ASP A 170 17.08 -21.71 -4.54
N ASP A 171 17.37 -22.55 -3.54
CA ASP A 171 16.50 -22.73 -2.38
C ASP A 171 16.28 -21.43 -1.60
N GLN A 172 17.29 -20.55 -1.51
CA GLN A 172 17.17 -19.27 -0.81
C GLN A 172 16.33 -18.27 -1.61
N VAL A 173 16.51 -18.23 -2.94
CA VAL A 173 15.70 -17.35 -3.81
C VAL A 173 14.24 -17.77 -3.82
N ARG A 174 13.95 -19.08 -3.91
CA ARG A 174 12.56 -19.57 -3.84
C ARG A 174 11.95 -19.27 -2.48
N ALA A 175 12.69 -19.49 -1.38
CA ALA A 175 12.23 -19.18 -0.04
C ALA A 175 11.95 -17.67 0.13
N PHE A 176 12.85 -16.81 -0.34
CA PHE A 176 12.64 -15.35 -0.34
C PHE A 176 11.35 -14.95 -1.06
N LEU A 177 11.11 -15.48 -2.27
CA LEU A 177 9.88 -15.15 -3.03
C LEU A 177 8.60 -15.65 -2.34
N GLN A 178 8.67 -16.82 -1.68
CA GLN A 178 7.55 -17.35 -0.88
C GLN A 178 7.30 -16.50 0.37
N ASP A 179 8.34 -16.09 1.09
CA ASP A 179 8.24 -15.24 2.28
C ASP A 179 7.66 -13.86 1.93
N VAL A 180 8.15 -13.27 0.84
CA VAL A 180 7.70 -11.98 0.31
C VAL A 180 6.23 -12.03 -0.09
N HIS A 181 5.79 -13.09 -0.79
CA HIS A 181 4.38 -13.29 -1.16
C HIS A 181 3.50 -13.55 0.08
N ALA A 182 3.90 -14.47 0.95
CA ALA A 182 3.12 -14.82 2.14
C ALA A 182 2.98 -13.63 3.10
N GLY A 183 4.07 -12.89 3.34
CA GLY A 183 4.05 -11.68 4.16
C GLY A 183 3.23 -10.54 3.55
N ALA A 184 3.18 -10.45 2.21
CA ALA A 184 2.28 -9.50 1.54
C ALA A 184 0.81 -9.75 1.91
N CYS A 185 0.41 -11.00 2.14
CA CYS A 185 -0.97 -11.33 2.50
C CYS A 185 -1.42 -10.76 3.86
N GLY A 186 -0.49 -10.36 4.73
CA GLY A 186 -0.80 -9.63 5.96
C GLY A 186 -1.02 -8.12 5.75
N GLN A 187 -0.47 -7.57 4.68
CA GLN A 187 -0.45 -6.13 4.38
C GLN A 187 -1.57 -5.76 3.39
N PHE A 188 -1.66 -6.51 2.27
CA PHE A 188 -2.60 -6.24 1.17
C PHE A 188 -3.89 -7.07 1.28
N THR A 189 -4.99 -6.56 0.74
CA THR A 189 -6.27 -7.29 0.74
C THR A 189 -6.41 -8.24 -0.45
N THR A 190 -5.63 -8.05 -1.52
CA THR A 190 -5.44 -9.04 -2.58
C THR A 190 -3.96 -9.24 -2.86
N VAL A 191 -3.53 -10.50 -2.85
CA VAL A 191 -2.19 -10.93 -3.26
C VAL A 191 -2.34 -12.13 -4.19
N LEU A 192 -1.96 -11.97 -5.46
CA LEU A 192 -2.01 -13.02 -6.47
C LEU A 192 -0.62 -13.23 -7.06
N GLY A 193 -0.02 -14.40 -6.81
CA GLY A 193 1.28 -14.78 -7.37
C GLY A 193 1.19 -15.96 -8.34
N PRO A 194 2.34 -16.46 -8.83
CA PRO A 194 2.38 -17.65 -9.67
C PRO A 194 1.73 -18.86 -8.97
N GLY A 195 0.84 -19.54 -9.69
CA GLY A 195 -0.02 -20.60 -9.14
C GLY A 195 -1.41 -20.15 -8.71
N SER A 196 -1.71 -18.84 -8.70
CA SER A 196 -3.07 -18.34 -8.44
C SER A 196 -4.02 -18.52 -9.64
N ASN A 197 -3.54 -18.16 -10.85
CA ASN A 197 -4.15 -18.40 -12.15
C ASN A 197 -3.16 -18.06 -13.27
N ILE A 198 -3.55 -18.23 -14.54
CA ILE A 198 -2.69 -17.99 -15.71
C ILE A 198 -2.28 -16.53 -15.89
N PHE A 199 -3.02 -15.55 -15.38
CA PHE A 199 -2.68 -14.13 -15.56
C PHE A 199 -1.58 -13.66 -14.62
N HIS A 200 -1.27 -14.41 -13.56
CA HIS A 200 -0.31 -14.02 -12.51
C HIS A 200 0.90 -14.97 -12.47
N TYR A 201 1.20 -15.65 -13.58
CA TYR A 201 2.28 -16.64 -13.63
C TYR A 201 3.69 -16.02 -13.56
N ASN A 202 3.83 -14.73 -13.89
CA ASN A 202 5.10 -14.04 -14.06
C ASN A 202 5.32 -12.87 -13.09
N HIS A 203 4.37 -12.59 -12.20
CA HIS A 203 4.43 -11.47 -11.26
C HIS A 203 3.62 -11.75 -10.00
N ILE A 204 3.83 -10.94 -8.96
CA ILE A 204 2.97 -10.83 -7.80
C ILE A 204 2.12 -9.57 -7.94
N HIS A 205 0.81 -9.74 -8.05
CA HIS A 205 -0.17 -8.65 -8.03
C HIS A 205 -0.56 -8.34 -6.59
N LEU A 206 -0.52 -7.05 -6.23
CA LEU A 206 -0.85 -6.53 -4.91
C LEU A 206 -1.92 -5.44 -5.09
N ASP A 207 -3.04 -5.55 -4.36
CA ASP A 207 -4.05 -4.49 -4.33
C ASP A 207 -4.71 -4.33 -2.94
N LEU A 208 -5.38 -3.19 -2.74
CA LEU A 208 -6.18 -2.90 -1.54
C LEU A 208 -7.69 -2.90 -1.84
N ALA A 209 -8.17 -3.79 -2.71
CA ALA A 209 -9.60 -3.94 -2.99
C ALA A 209 -10.38 -4.28 -1.70
N MET A 210 -11.55 -3.66 -1.56
CA MET A 210 -12.46 -3.97 -0.46
C MET A 210 -13.33 -5.20 -0.80
N HIS A 211 -13.20 -6.27 -0.02
CA HIS A 211 -13.90 -7.56 -0.25
C HIS A 211 -14.95 -7.91 0.82
N GLY A 212 -15.34 -6.96 1.66
CA GLY A 212 -16.13 -7.25 2.86
C GLY A 212 -15.25 -7.42 4.11
N ASN A 213 -15.89 -7.72 5.24
CA ASN A 213 -15.22 -8.02 6.52
C ASN A 213 -15.48 -9.47 6.96
N THR A 214 -14.55 -10.02 7.74
CA THR A 214 -14.67 -11.22 8.56
C THR A 214 -14.76 -10.81 10.04
N SER A 215 -14.91 -11.78 10.96
CA SER A 215 -14.86 -11.52 12.40
C SER A 215 -13.50 -10.98 12.89
N THR A 216 -12.45 -11.09 12.09
CA THR A 216 -11.07 -10.72 12.46
C THR A 216 -10.53 -9.53 11.67
N GLY A 217 -11.32 -8.94 10.76
CA GLY A 217 -10.91 -7.77 9.97
C GLY A 217 -11.37 -7.83 8.52
N PRO A 218 -10.77 -7.03 7.62
CA PRO A 218 -11.09 -7.07 6.19
C PRO A 218 -10.87 -8.46 5.60
N ARG A 219 -11.79 -8.90 4.74
CA ARG A 219 -11.62 -10.14 3.98
C ARG A 219 -10.44 -9.98 3.02
N ARG A 220 -9.49 -10.91 3.08
CA ARG A 220 -8.30 -10.93 2.22
C ARG A 220 -8.35 -12.09 1.23
N ILE A 221 -7.83 -11.86 0.03
CA ILE A 221 -7.63 -12.86 -1.03
C ILE A 221 -6.13 -13.08 -1.17
N CYS A 222 -5.63 -14.19 -0.63
CA CYS A 222 -4.23 -14.58 -0.72
C CYS A 222 -4.12 -15.87 -1.56
N ARG A 223 -3.56 -15.79 -2.77
CA ARG A 223 -3.39 -16.95 -3.65
C ARG A 223 -2.03 -16.95 -4.37
N PRO A 224 -1.36 -18.11 -4.49
CA PRO A 224 -1.62 -19.34 -3.73
C PRO A 224 -1.42 -19.10 -2.22
N GLN A 225 -2.00 -19.95 -1.37
CA GLN A 225 -1.73 -19.89 0.07
C GLN A 225 -0.38 -20.57 0.34
N LEU A 226 0.66 -19.75 0.43
CA LEU A 226 2.01 -20.20 0.76
C LEU A 226 2.24 -20.07 2.27
N ARG A 227 3.03 -20.97 2.83
CA ARG A 227 3.55 -20.83 4.18
C ARG A 227 4.95 -20.21 4.08
N PRO A 228 5.29 -19.22 4.93
CA PRO A 228 6.66 -18.75 5.02
C PRO A 228 7.61 -19.93 5.23
N SER A 229 8.71 -19.95 4.48
CA SER A 229 9.74 -20.96 4.67
C SER A 229 10.42 -20.69 6.02
N ALA A 230 10.68 -21.73 6.82
CA ALA A 230 11.48 -21.55 8.02
C ALA A 230 12.81 -20.85 7.66
N THR A 231 13.17 -19.82 8.39
CA THR A 231 14.51 -19.23 8.28
C THR A 231 15.49 -20.33 8.70
N PRO A 232 16.51 -20.67 7.88
CA PRO A 232 17.57 -21.55 8.32
C PRO A 232 18.11 -21.02 9.64
N GLU A 233 18.24 -21.90 10.63
CA GLU A 233 18.97 -21.52 11.84
C GLU A 233 20.35 -21.02 11.39
N PRO A 234 20.83 -19.89 11.93
CA PRO A 234 22.21 -19.48 11.70
C PRO A 234 23.11 -20.67 12.05
N PRO A 235 24.26 -20.83 11.36
CA PRO A 235 25.21 -21.89 11.72
C PRO A 235 25.45 -21.82 13.22
N ARG A 236 25.19 -22.91 13.94
CA ARG A 236 25.46 -22.98 15.37
C ARG A 236 26.92 -22.58 15.54
N ASP A 237 27.14 -21.52 16.31
CA ASP A 237 28.48 -21.23 16.76
C ASP A 237 28.96 -22.43 17.59
N ASN A 238 30.28 -22.59 17.73
CA ASN A 238 30.82 -23.59 18.64
C ASN A 238 30.60 -23.19 20.11
N LEU A 239 29.68 -22.26 20.39
CA LEU A 239 29.32 -21.90 21.74
C LEU A 239 28.38 -22.99 22.30
N PRO A 240 28.53 -23.34 23.57
CA PRO A 240 27.55 -24.16 24.25
C PRO A 240 26.16 -23.52 24.13
N ASN A 241 25.12 -24.36 24.04
CA ASN A 241 23.75 -23.85 24.17
C ASN A 241 23.65 -23.02 25.47
N PRO A 242 22.89 -21.91 25.48
CA PRO A 242 22.63 -21.20 26.72
C PRO A 242 22.07 -22.19 27.74
N PRO A 243 22.51 -22.11 29.02
CA PRO A 243 21.94 -22.96 30.06
C PRO A 243 20.44 -22.73 30.14
N ASP A 244 19.69 -23.79 30.46
CA ASP A 244 18.27 -23.68 30.74
C ASP A 244 18.09 -22.62 31.84
N ILE A 245 17.39 -21.54 31.52
CA ILE A 245 17.12 -20.48 32.48
C ILE A 245 16.01 -21.04 33.38
N ASP A 246 16.40 -21.62 34.51
CA ASP A 246 15.45 -21.91 35.58
C ASP A 246 14.80 -20.58 35.99
N GLU A 247 13.49 -20.46 35.74
CA GLU A 247 12.68 -19.38 36.27
C GLU A 247 12.72 -19.46 37.80
N ASP A 248 13.52 -18.57 38.40
CA ASP A 248 13.39 -17.99 39.73
C ASP A 248 14.76 -17.84 40.41
N VAL A 249 15.51 -16.81 39.99
CA VAL A 249 16.47 -16.15 40.90
C VAL A 249 15.94 -14.75 41.16
N ASP A 250 15.14 -14.63 42.21
CA ASP A 250 14.73 -13.34 42.75
C ASP A 250 15.96 -12.60 43.29
N VAL A 251 16.57 -11.76 42.44
CA VAL A 251 17.77 -10.97 42.73
C VAL A 251 17.54 -10.01 43.91
N ALA A 252 16.29 -9.84 44.37
CA ALA A 252 15.97 -9.03 45.53
C ALA A 252 16.20 -9.75 46.88
N HIS A 253 16.44 -11.07 46.92
CA HIS A 253 16.51 -11.85 48.17
C HIS A 253 17.83 -12.59 48.43
N ALA A 254 18.84 -12.43 47.57
CA ALA A 254 20.18 -12.92 47.87
C ALA A 254 20.89 -12.01 48.89
N GLY A 255 20.87 -12.41 50.16
CA GLY A 255 21.72 -11.79 51.18
C GLY A 255 23.20 -11.94 50.82
N SER A 256 23.93 -10.81 50.74
CA SER A 256 25.36 -10.78 50.41
C SER A 256 26.19 -11.68 51.33
N PRO A 257 26.94 -12.66 50.81
CA PRO A 257 28.08 -13.21 51.50
C PRO A 257 29.36 -12.49 51.03
N GLY A 258 30.01 -11.81 51.97
CA GLY A 258 31.46 -11.60 51.94
C GLY A 258 31.97 -10.39 51.14
N ASN A 259 32.69 -9.53 51.86
CA ASN A 259 33.58 -8.51 51.31
C ASN A 259 34.66 -9.15 50.42
N GLU A 260 34.54 -9.05 49.10
CA GLU A 260 35.68 -8.83 48.21
C GLU A 260 35.22 -7.97 47.01
N PRO A 261 35.80 -6.78 46.79
CA PRO A 261 35.49 -6.00 45.60
C PRO A 261 36.21 -6.61 44.40
N VAL A 262 35.48 -7.40 43.60
CA VAL A 262 35.93 -7.77 42.25
C VAL A 262 35.83 -6.52 41.38
N ALA A 263 36.99 -6.01 40.93
CA ALA A 263 37.09 -4.87 40.03
C ALA A 263 36.47 -5.22 38.66
N LEU A 264 35.32 -4.62 38.35
CA LEU A 264 34.82 -4.55 36.99
C LEU A 264 35.63 -3.50 36.22
N HIS A 265 36.17 -3.90 35.07
CA HIS A 265 36.81 -2.98 34.13
C HIS A 265 35.87 -1.81 33.80
N ALA A 266 36.35 -0.60 34.04
CA ALA A 266 35.72 0.63 33.59
C ALA A 266 35.75 0.68 32.06
N GLY A 267 34.58 0.51 31.42
CA GLY A 267 34.37 0.93 30.04
C GLY A 267 34.41 2.46 29.93
N PRO A 268 34.52 3.02 28.71
CA PRO A 268 34.46 4.46 28.50
C PRO A 268 33.12 4.99 29.01
N GLY A 269 33.16 6.04 29.83
CA GLY A 269 31.97 6.67 30.42
C GLY A 269 30.98 7.19 29.38
N PRO A 270 29.79 7.62 29.83
CA PRO A 270 28.73 8.09 28.94
C PRO A 270 29.21 9.29 28.12
N ALA A 271 28.81 9.31 26.84
CA ALA A 271 29.02 10.44 25.95
C ALA A 271 28.38 11.72 26.53
N PRO A 272 28.98 12.90 26.30
CA PRO A 272 28.42 14.15 26.78
C PRO A 272 27.05 14.42 26.15
N THR A 273 26.11 14.90 26.95
CA THR A 273 24.80 15.39 26.51
C THR A 273 24.99 16.70 25.73
N GLY A 274 25.14 16.58 24.41
CA GLY A 274 25.11 17.72 23.51
C GLY A 274 23.72 18.34 23.46
N ARG A 275 23.54 19.49 24.11
CA ARG A 275 22.32 20.31 23.97
C ARG A 275 22.37 21.00 22.60
N ILE A 276 21.39 20.72 21.75
CA ILE A 276 21.23 21.42 20.46
C ILE A 276 20.86 22.89 20.75
N PRO A 277 21.54 23.89 20.16
CA PRO A 277 21.20 25.30 20.37
C PRO A 277 19.82 25.65 19.82
N ASP A 278 19.04 26.46 20.54
CA ASP A 278 17.69 26.90 20.16
C ASP A 278 17.63 27.66 18.81
N SER A 279 18.78 28.13 18.30
CA SER A 279 18.91 28.75 16.98
C SER A 279 18.59 27.81 15.81
N PHE A 280 18.61 26.49 16.02
CA PHE A 280 18.19 25.50 15.02
C PHE A 280 16.67 25.49 14.76
N PHE A 281 15.85 25.96 15.71
CA PHE A 281 14.39 26.02 15.57
C PHE A 281 13.85 27.37 15.08
N ALA A 282 14.72 28.38 14.93
CA ALA A 282 14.31 29.73 14.54
C ALA A 282 14.09 29.92 13.03
N ALA A 283 14.37 28.91 12.19
CA ALA A 283 14.15 28.99 10.73
C ALA A 283 12.77 28.48 10.27
N ALA A 284 11.93 27.96 11.17
CA ALA A 284 10.60 27.42 10.83
C ALA A 284 9.43 28.44 11.02
N ALA A 285 9.71 29.67 11.45
CA ALA A 285 8.68 30.65 11.82
C ALA A 285 8.40 31.73 10.74
N ARG A 286 8.34 31.36 9.46
CA ARG A 286 7.78 32.23 8.42
C ARG A 286 6.77 31.46 7.60
N GLY A 287 5.50 31.56 8.00
CA GLY A 287 4.37 31.01 7.26
C GLY A 287 4.21 31.69 5.90
N PRO A 288 3.77 30.97 4.85
CA PRO A 288 3.43 31.59 3.59
C PRO A 288 2.13 32.39 3.71
N THR A 289 2.08 33.51 2.98
CA THR A 289 0.93 34.40 2.84
C THR A 289 -0.25 33.72 2.16
N ALA A 290 -1.45 34.21 2.50
CA ALA A 290 -2.75 33.65 2.14
C ALA A 290 -2.92 33.32 0.65
N VAL A 291 -3.28 32.06 0.37
CA VAL A 291 -3.80 31.63 -0.93
C VAL A 291 -5.33 31.76 -0.92
N ARG A 292 -5.84 32.40 -1.96
CA ARG A 292 -7.25 32.77 -2.21
C ARG A 292 -8.20 31.57 -2.04
N ALA A 293 -9.18 31.71 -1.15
CA ALA A 293 -10.21 30.71 -0.89
C ALA A 293 -11.15 30.55 -2.11
N TYR A 294 -11.31 29.31 -2.59
CA TYR A 294 -12.43 28.91 -3.43
C TYR A 294 -13.60 28.47 -2.53
N ALA A 295 -14.83 28.76 -2.95
CA ALA A 295 -16.05 28.45 -2.20
C ALA A 295 -16.20 26.94 -1.93
N PRO A 296 -16.70 26.52 -0.75
CA PRO A 296 -16.82 25.12 -0.40
C PRO A 296 -17.94 24.47 -1.20
N VAL A 297 -17.58 23.51 -2.05
CA VAL A 297 -18.50 22.44 -2.45
C VAL A 297 -18.70 21.60 -1.21
N VAL A 298 -19.92 21.58 -0.64
CA VAL A 298 -20.25 20.71 0.49
C VAL A 298 -20.09 19.27 0.02
N PRO A 299 -19.07 18.52 0.49
CA PRO A 299 -18.96 17.11 0.14
C PRO A 299 -20.12 16.34 0.78
N PRO A 300 -20.61 15.25 0.16
CA PRO A 300 -21.52 14.34 0.85
C PRO A 300 -20.86 13.93 2.17
N GLU A 301 -21.66 13.81 3.25
CA GLU A 301 -21.13 13.54 4.60
C GLU A 301 -20.08 12.44 4.57
N PRO A 302 -18.90 12.66 5.18
CA PRO A 302 -17.88 11.62 5.24
C PRO A 302 -18.47 10.42 5.97
N VAL A 303 -18.45 9.26 5.33
CA VAL A 303 -18.61 8.00 6.04
C VAL A 303 -17.48 7.98 7.06
N ARG A 304 -17.83 8.01 8.35
CA ARG A 304 -16.87 7.86 9.43
C ARG A 304 -16.17 6.52 9.26
N GLY A 305 -14.92 6.37 9.67
CA GLY A 305 -14.15 5.16 9.41
C GLY A 305 -12.75 5.28 9.99
N SER A 306 -12.12 4.15 10.30
CA SER A 306 -10.76 4.11 10.81
C SER A 306 -9.84 3.46 9.80
N LEU A 307 -8.70 4.10 9.56
CA LEU A 307 -7.57 3.39 8.97
C LEU A 307 -6.95 2.53 10.07
N ARG A 308 -6.83 1.23 9.83
CA ARG A 308 -6.13 0.32 10.73
C ARG A 308 -4.62 0.54 10.63
N GLU A 309 -3.89 0.06 11.64
CA GLU A 309 -2.43 0.06 11.66
C GLU A 309 -1.82 -0.68 10.44
N ASP A 310 -2.54 -1.64 9.88
CA ASP A 310 -2.16 -2.38 8.66
C ASP A 310 -2.49 -1.64 7.35
N GLY A 311 -2.89 -0.36 7.44
CA GLY A 311 -3.22 0.50 6.29
C GLY A 311 -4.58 0.26 5.67
N ALA A 312 -5.36 -0.72 6.15
CA ALA A 312 -6.69 -0.97 5.62
C ALA A 312 -7.71 0.05 6.14
N PHE A 313 -8.43 0.72 5.23
CA PHE A 313 -9.56 1.57 5.60
C PHE A 313 -10.79 0.72 5.94
N VAL A 314 -11.33 0.90 7.14
CA VAL A 314 -12.58 0.30 7.59
C VAL A 314 -13.63 1.39 7.70
N PRO A 315 -14.60 1.47 6.76
CA PRO A 315 -15.74 2.36 6.90
C PRO A 315 -16.60 1.97 8.12
N GLU A 316 -17.07 2.95 8.89
CA GLU A 316 -18.18 2.78 9.83
C GLU A 316 -19.49 2.62 9.03
N GLY A 317 -20.32 1.64 9.40
CA GLY A 317 -21.60 1.36 8.73
C GLY A 317 -21.77 -0.12 8.36
N ASN A 318 -22.93 -0.45 7.77
CA ASN A 318 -23.22 -1.82 7.33
C ASN A 318 -22.43 -2.11 6.03
N PRO A 319 -21.83 -3.31 5.85
CA PRO A 319 -21.19 -3.71 4.59
C PRO A 319 -21.97 -3.41 3.30
N ALA A 320 -23.31 -3.46 3.36
CA ALA A 320 -24.19 -3.14 2.23
C ALA A 320 -24.17 -1.65 1.82
N ASP A 321 -23.78 -0.74 2.72
CA ASP A 321 -23.79 0.70 2.49
C ASP A 321 -22.62 1.17 1.62
N TRP A 322 -21.58 0.33 1.47
CA TRP A 322 -20.36 0.65 0.72
C TRP A 322 -19.97 -0.37 -0.34
N ASP A 323 -20.60 -1.54 -0.40
CA ASP A 323 -20.48 -2.48 -1.51
C ASP A 323 -21.32 -2.06 -2.72
N LEU A 324 -20.91 -0.98 -3.37
CA LEU A 324 -21.48 -0.52 -4.65
C LEU A 324 -21.08 -1.42 -5.84
N THR A 325 -20.38 -2.54 -5.63
CA THR A 325 -20.18 -3.51 -6.71
C THR A 325 -21.43 -4.34 -6.98
N SER A 326 -22.38 -4.33 -6.04
CA SER A 326 -23.71 -4.94 -6.18
C SER A 326 -24.73 -4.07 -6.93
N SER A 327 -24.49 -2.76 -7.07
CA SER A 327 -25.44 -1.81 -7.69
C SER A 327 -25.20 -1.57 -9.18
N ILE A 328 -24.21 -2.22 -9.79
CA ILE A 328 -24.14 -2.33 -11.25
C ILE A 328 -25.08 -3.46 -11.66
N PRO A 329 -26.26 -3.18 -12.27
CA PRO A 329 -27.10 -4.24 -12.78
C PRO A 329 -26.29 -5.07 -13.76
N ARG A 330 -26.24 -6.39 -13.53
CA ARG A 330 -25.81 -7.34 -14.56
C ARG A 330 -26.81 -7.17 -15.71
N ARG A 331 -26.38 -6.48 -16.77
CA ARG A 331 -27.10 -6.52 -18.05
C ARG A 331 -26.87 -7.87 -18.71
#